data_AF-A0A3A9ASI2-F1
#
_entry.id   AF-A0A3A9ASI2-F1
#
_cell.length_a   1.000
_cell.length_b   1.000
_cell.length_c   1.000
_cell.angle_alpha   90.00
_cell.angle_beta   90.00
_cell.angle_gamma   90.00
#
_symmetry.space_group_name_H-M   'P 1'
#
loop_
_entity.id
_entity.type
_entity.pdbx_description
1 polymer ?
#
loop_
_entity_poly.entity_id
_entity_poly.type
_entity_poly.pdbx_seq_one_letter_code
_entity_poly.pdbx_strand_id
1 'polypeptide(L)' 'MGINSRELDEHGYAFCGCCRKKYFVSDLVEPCEFCGKWFCKNCAREVPAGHGHGKICVRCHDKIKRTDRMNKR' A
#
# COMPACT_ATOMS: atom_id res chain seq x y z
N MET A 1 5.47 -20.38 -5.83
CA MET A 1 4.56 -20.08 -4.68
C MET A 1 5.41 -20.00 -3.41
N GLY A 2 5.02 -19.16 -2.45
CA GLY A 2 5.65 -18.98 -1.12
C GLY A 2 6.58 -17.76 -1.11
N ILE A 3 6.27 -16.63 -0.47
CA ILE A 3 5.58 -16.39 0.80
C ILE A 3 4.54 -15.27 0.55
N ASN A 4 3.30 -15.56 0.13
CA ASN A 4 2.12 -15.80 0.97
C ASN A 4 2.25 -16.90 2.05
N SER A 5 3.12 -16.71 3.04
CA SER A 5 2.90 -17.30 4.36
C SER A 5 2.31 -16.13 5.16
N ARG A 6 1.07 -16.13 5.63
CA ARG A 6 0.50 -17.07 6.61
C ARG A 6 1.38 -17.31 7.85
N GLU A 7 2.48 -16.58 7.97
CA GLU A 7 3.06 -16.25 9.25
C GLU A 7 2.40 -14.93 9.65
N LEU A 8 1.15 -15.03 10.13
CA LEU A 8 0.92 -14.28 11.36
C LEU A 8 1.99 -14.83 12.29
N ASP A 9 3.04 -14.04 12.57
CA ASP A 9 3.73 -14.19 13.85
C ASP A 9 2.61 -14.35 14.88
N GLU A 10 2.76 -15.28 15.82
CA GLU A 10 1.79 -15.64 16.88
C GLU A 10 1.27 -14.40 17.66
N HIS A 11 1.96 -13.28 17.46
CA HIS A 11 1.72 -11.96 18.01
C HIS A 11 0.98 -10.96 17.09
N GLY A 12 0.60 -11.31 15.85
CA GLY A 12 -0.21 -10.44 14.97
C GLY A 12 0.55 -9.32 14.25
N TYR A 13 1.83 -9.52 13.90
CA TYR A 13 2.63 -8.54 13.16
C TYR A 13 2.75 -8.88 11.66
N ALA A 14 2.80 -7.87 10.81
CA ALA A 14 3.05 -7.98 9.38
C ALA A 14 3.91 -6.82 8.84
N PHE A 15 4.58 -7.06 7.72
CA PHE A 15 5.50 -6.10 7.13
C PHE A 15 4.80 -5.19 6.11
N CYS A 16 5.11 -3.90 6.16
CA CYS A 16 4.64 -2.97 5.13
C CYS A 16 5.36 -3.23 3.80
N GLY A 17 4.61 -3.49 2.72
CA GLY A 17 5.15 -3.72 1.37
C GLY A 17 5.86 -2.51 0.73
N CYS A 18 5.79 -1.32 1.35
CA CYS A 18 6.49 -0.11 0.91
C CYS A 18 7.76 0.16 1.71
N CYS A 19 7.65 0.35 3.03
CA CYS A 19 8.80 0.70 3.87
C CYS A 19 9.53 -0.49 4.48
N ARG A 20 9.02 -1.72 4.31
CA ARG A 20 9.56 -2.97 4.87
C ARG A 20 9.76 -2.97 6.39
N LYS A 21 9.11 -2.05 7.12
CA LYS A 21 9.06 -2.05 8.58
C LYS A 21 7.97 -3.00 9.08
N LYS A 22 8.19 -3.58 10.26
CA LYS A 22 7.25 -4.46 10.98
C LYS A 22 6.18 -3.59 11.67
N TYR A 23 4.91 -3.92 11.48
CA TYR A 23 3.76 -3.26 12.11
C TYR A 23 2.78 -4.32 12.62
N PHE A 24 1.89 -3.96 13.52
CA PHE A 24 0.75 -4.81 13.83
C PHE A 24 -0.18 -4.91 12.61
N VAL A 25 -0.78 -6.08 12.39
CA VAL A 25 -1.79 -6.29 11.35
C VAL A 25 -2.95 -5.30 11.52
N SER A 26 -3.36 -5.02 12.75
CA SER A 26 -4.38 -4.01 13.08
C SER A 26 -3.96 -2.57 12.75
N ASP A 27 -2.67 -2.30 12.61
CA ASP A 27 -2.12 -0.99 12.21
C ASP A 27 -1.81 -0.88 10.72
N LEU A 28 -1.87 -2.00 10.00
CA LEU A 28 -1.84 -1.99 8.55
C LEU A 28 -3.20 -1.54 8.02
N VAL A 29 -3.15 -0.83 6.90
CA VAL A 29 -4.35 -0.41 6.16
C VAL A 29 -4.70 -1.49 5.15
N GLU A 30 -5.93 -1.44 4.65
CA GLU A 30 -6.41 -2.32 3.59
C GLU A 30 -5.42 -2.43 2.41
N PRO A 31 -5.37 -3.62 1.77
CA PRO A 31 -4.45 -3.86 0.67
C PRO A 31 -4.68 -2.89 -0.49
N CYS A 32 -3.59 -2.45 -1.11
CA CYS A 32 -3.66 -1.42 -2.14
C CYS A 32 -4.43 -1.95 -3.34
N GLU A 33 -5.51 -1.29 -3.76
CA GLU A 33 -6.31 -1.73 -4.92
C GLU A 33 -5.46 -1.90 -6.20
N PHE A 34 -4.42 -1.07 -6.38
CA PHE A 34 -3.53 -1.13 -7.54
C PHE A 34 -2.48 -2.26 -7.52
N CYS A 35 -1.95 -2.62 -6.35
CA CYS A 35 -0.83 -3.59 -6.27
C CYS A 35 -1.06 -4.78 -5.34
N GLY A 36 -2.21 -4.83 -4.66
CA GLY A 36 -2.61 -5.90 -3.73
C GLY A 36 -1.77 -6.03 -2.48
N LYS A 37 -0.82 -5.11 -2.22
CA LYS A 37 0.09 -5.18 -1.07
C LYS A 37 -0.47 -4.43 0.13
N TRP A 38 -0.27 -4.99 1.32
CA TRP A 38 -0.54 -4.33 2.59
C TRP A 38 0.52 -3.26 2.90
N PHE A 39 0.08 -2.16 3.50
CA PHE A 39 0.96 -1.06 3.87
C PHE A 39 0.52 -0.43 5.19
N CYS A 40 1.44 0.21 5.88
CA CYS A 40 1.13 0.91 7.12
C CYS A 40 0.43 2.24 6.83
N LYS A 41 -0.28 2.78 7.84
CA LYS A 41 -0.94 4.09 7.78
C LYS A 41 -0.01 5.23 7.29
N ASN A 42 1.29 5.15 7.59
CA ASN A 42 2.26 6.14 7.12
C ASN A 42 2.58 6.04 5.61
N CYS A 43 2.55 4.82 5.06
CA CYS A 43 2.71 4.58 3.63
C CYS A 43 1.38 4.65 2.87
N ALA A 44 0.27 4.90 3.56
CA ALA A 44 -1.03 5.13 2.97
C ALA A 44 -1.11 6.56 2.42
N ARG A 45 -1.61 6.68 1.19
CA ARG A 45 -1.90 7.94 0.52
C ARG A 45 -3.30 7.87 -0.04
N GLU A 46 -4.02 8.98 0.02
CA GLU A 46 -5.33 9.06 -0.60
C GLU A 46 -5.21 8.94 -2.11
N VAL A 47 -6.18 8.30 -2.74
CA VAL A 47 -6.23 8.20 -4.20
C VAL A 47 -6.37 9.63 -4.76
N PRO A 48 -5.53 10.02 -5.74
CA PRO A 48 -5.64 11.34 -6.35
C PRO A 48 -6.99 11.50 -7.06
N ALA A 49 -7.54 12.72 -7.00
CA ALA A 49 -8.84 13.04 -7.60
C ALA A 49 -8.87 12.65 -9.09
N GLY A 50 -9.89 11.89 -9.49
CA GLY A 50 -10.06 11.37 -10.84
C GLY A 50 -9.62 9.93 -11.07
N HIS A 51 -8.96 9.28 -10.10
CA HIS A 51 -8.54 7.87 -10.22
C HIS A 51 -9.33 6.88 -9.36
N GLY A 52 -10.14 7.33 -8.41
CA GLY A 52 -10.93 6.48 -7.52
C GLY A 52 -11.14 7.08 -6.13
N HIS A 53 -11.66 6.27 -5.21
CA HIS A 53 -11.89 6.63 -3.81
C HIS A 53 -11.23 5.60 -2.91
N GLY A 54 -10.47 6.06 -1.90
CA GLY A 54 -9.84 5.17 -0.93
C GLY A 54 -8.39 5.56 -0.60
N LYS A 55 -7.67 4.60 0.00
CA LYS A 55 -6.24 4.74 0.33
C LYS A 55 -5.42 3.72 -0.44
N ILE A 56 -4.35 4.19 -1.03
CA ILE A 56 -3.39 3.42 -1.81
C ILE A 56 -2.00 3.54 -1.22
N CYS A 57 -1.11 2.64 -1.61
CA CYS A 57 0.27 2.72 -1.16
C CYS A 57 1.01 3.90 -1.81
N VAL A 58 1.97 4.48 -1.09
CA VAL A 58 2.77 5.63 -1.54
C VAL A 58 3.48 5.41 -2.88
N ARG A 59 3.88 4.16 -3.18
CA ARG A 59 4.52 3.82 -4.47
C ARG A 59 3.55 3.89 -5.64
N CYS A 60 2.33 3.39 -5.47
CA CYS A 60 1.30 3.49 -6.50
C CYS A 60 0.85 4.94 -6.66
N HIS A 61 0.69 5.68 -5.57
CA HIS A 61 0.35 7.10 -5.62
C HIS A 61 1.40 7.92 -6.39
N ASP A 62 2.69 7.71 -6.12
CA ASP A 62 3.76 8.40 -6.87
C ASP A 62 3.75 8.03 -8.36
N LYS A 63 3.50 6.76 -8.68
CA LYS A 63 3.37 6.28 -10.05
C LYS A 63 2.22 6.99 -10.78
N ILE A 64 1.04 7.06 -10.16
CA ILE A 64 -0.12 7.77 -10.73
C ILE A 64 0.19 9.24 -10.94
N LYS A 65 0.78 9.93 -9.96
CA LYS A 65 1.19 11.34 -10.09
C LYS A 65 2.23 11.57 -11.19
N ARG A 66 3.10 10.60 -11.47
CA ARG A 66 4.02 10.68 -12.61
C ARG A 66 3.28 10.52 -13.93
N THR A 67 2.40 9.53 -14.02
CA THR A 67 1.61 9.28 -15.24
C THR A 67 0.70 10.47 -15.57
N ASP A 68 -0.01 11.02 -14.59
CA ASP A 68 -0.88 12.20 -14.77
C ASP A 68 -0.09 13.40 -15.34
N ARG A 69 1.08 13.70 -14.75
CA ARG A 69 1.97 14.77 -15.24
C ARG A 69 2.44 14.54 -16.69
N MET A 70 2.60 13.29 -17.09
CA MET A 70 3.04 12.93 -18.43
C MET A 70 1.90 12.95 -19.45
N ASN A 71 0.67 12.63 -19.02
CA ASN A 71 -0.54 12.67 -19.85
C ASN A 71 -1.07 14.10 -20.08
N LYS A 72 -0.61 15.08 -19.30
CA LYS A 72 -0.96 16.50 -19.41
C LYS A 72 -0.07 17.28 -20.39
N ARG A 73 0.87 16.60 -21.04
CA ARG A 73 1.83 17.17 -21.99
C ARG A 73 1.47 16.84 -23.43
#